data_AF-A0A3C1Q6H5-F1
#
_entry.id   AF-A0A3C1Q6H5-F1
#
_cell.length_a   1.000
_cell.length_b   1.000
_cell.length_c   1.000
_cell.angle_alpha   90.00
_cell.angle_beta   90.00
_cell.angle_gamma   90.00
#
_symmetry.space_group_name_H-M   'P 1'
#
loop_
_entity.id
_entity.type
_entity.pdbx_description
1 polymer ?
#
loop_
_entity_poly.entity_id
_entity_poly.type
_entity_poly.pdbx_seq_one_letter_code
_entity_poly.pdbx_strand_id
1 'polypeptide(L)'
;LAACNTILHCTTTDDLLAVLTRAREHLGPNGVFVVDFAVPNVLRMLQTSDIEARFEMLHPDRGTRVIDTYTVSYNFVKQMETYEARIEEWDEDTMVRWSEVSTERAFYFPREVELALKCAGFDIVKTWKGLRGGPLVETSQDMVYVCKAASEGPWAVSRRRR
;
A
#
# COMPACT_ATOMS: atom_id res chain seq x y z
N LEU A 1 -4.06 -6.26 -11.18
CA LEU A 1 -2.86 -5.97 -10.40
C LEU A 1 -3.15 -4.72 -9.58
N ALA A 2 -2.97 -4.77 -8.26
CA ALA A 2 -2.93 -3.58 -7.41
C ALA A 2 -1.46 -3.37 -6.99
N ALA A 3 -0.76 -2.50 -7.72
CA ALA A 3 0.68 -2.33 -7.58
C ALA A 3 1.07 -1.09 -6.75
N CYS A 4 2.31 -1.02 -6.31
CA CYS A 4 2.92 0.17 -5.70
C CYS A 4 2.09 0.73 -4.54
N ASN A 5 1.74 -0.13 -3.57
CA ASN A 5 0.92 0.25 -2.42
C ASN A 5 -0.50 0.74 -2.75
N THR A 6 -1.06 0.45 -3.94
CA THR A 6 -2.41 0.91 -4.32
C THR A 6 -3.46 0.60 -3.23
N ILE A 7 -3.40 -0.59 -2.62
CA ILE A 7 -4.37 -0.97 -1.59
C ILE A 7 -4.27 -0.13 -0.30
N LEU A 8 -3.14 0.52 -0.05
CA LEU A 8 -2.95 1.39 1.13
C LEU A 8 -3.73 2.70 1.00
N HIS A 9 -4.22 3.04 -0.21
CA HIS A 9 -5.13 4.16 -0.41
C HIS A 9 -6.60 3.81 -0.08
N CYS A 10 -6.90 2.53 0.16
CA CYS A 10 -8.17 2.15 0.79
C CYS A 10 -8.01 2.42 2.28
N THR A 11 -8.51 3.55 2.78
CA THR A 11 -8.30 3.95 4.19
C THR A 11 -9.27 3.29 5.16
N THR A 12 -10.24 2.52 4.63
CA THR A 12 -11.17 1.72 5.41
C THR A 12 -11.14 0.26 4.97
N THR A 13 -11.47 -0.65 5.88
CA THR A 13 -11.62 -2.08 5.58
C THR A 13 -12.71 -2.33 4.53
N ASP A 14 -13.78 -1.53 4.55
CA ASP A 14 -14.88 -1.64 3.58
C ASP A 14 -14.41 -1.27 2.17
N ASP A 15 -13.62 -0.21 2.02
CA ASP A 15 -13.03 0.17 0.72
C ASP A 15 -12.07 -0.92 0.22
N LEU A 16 -11.23 -1.46 1.12
CA LEU A 16 -10.32 -2.54 0.77
C LEU A 16 -11.09 -3.76 0.27
N LEU A 17 -12.13 -4.19 0.99
CA LEU A 17 -12.98 -5.32 0.59
C LEU A 17 -13.74 -5.04 -0.72
N ALA A 18 -14.23 -3.81 -0.92
CA ALA A 18 -14.93 -3.42 -2.13
C ALA A 18 -14.00 -3.51 -3.36
N VAL A 19 -12.79 -2.95 -3.28
CA VAL A 19 -11.79 -3.00 -4.36
C VAL A 19 -11.39 -4.45 -4.66
N LEU A 20 -11.12 -5.27 -3.63
CA LEU A 20 -10.76 -6.67 -3.82
C LEU A 20 -11.91 -7.49 -4.44
N THR A 21 -13.14 -7.28 -3.97
CA THR A 21 -14.32 -7.97 -4.51
C THR A 21 -14.53 -7.63 -5.98
N ARG A 22 -14.42 -6.34 -6.35
CA ARG A 22 -14.49 -5.92 -7.75
C ARG A 22 -13.36 -6.52 -8.56
N ALA A 23 -12.13 -6.51 -8.06
CA ALA A 23 -11.01 -7.13 -8.76
C ALA A 23 -11.27 -8.62 -9.07
N ARG A 24 -11.91 -9.35 -8.14
CA ARG A 24 -12.32 -10.75 -8.36
C ARG A 24 -13.36 -10.89 -9.47
N GLU A 25 -14.40 -10.05 -9.47
CA GLU A 25 -15.46 -10.07 -10.49
C GLU A 25 -14.93 -9.83 -11.91
N HIS A 26 -13.85 -9.06 -12.04
CA HIS A 26 -13.21 -8.79 -13.32
C HIS A 26 -12.23 -9.88 -13.78
N LEU A 27 -11.95 -10.90 -12.95
CA LEU A 27 -11.08 -11.99 -13.37
C LEU A 27 -11.78 -12.92 -14.36
N GLY A 28 -11.13 -13.15 -15.50
CA GLY A 28 -11.51 -14.24 -16.41
C GLY A 28 -11.19 -15.63 -15.83
N PRO A 29 -11.62 -16.71 -16.51
CA PRO A 29 -11.25 -18.08 -16.13
C PRO A 29 -9.74 -18.24 -15.97
N ASN A 30 -9.30 -18.87 -14.88
CA ASN A 30 -7.87 -19.01 -14.51
C ASN A 30 -7.11 -17.69 -14.32
N GLY A 31 -7.81 -16.56 -14.23
CA GLY A 31 -7.23 -15.25 -13.98
C GLY A 31 -6.48 -15.19 -12.65
N VAL A 32 -5.46 -14.33 -12.62
CA VAL A 32 -4.62 -14.11 -11.44
C VAL A 32 -4.73 -12.65 -11.05
N PHE A 33 -4.99 -12.42 -9.76
CA PHE A 33 -4.86 -11.10 -9.15
C PHE A 33 -3.53 -11.04 -8.38
N VAL A 34 -2.80 -9.96 -8.54
CA VAL A 34 -1.54 -9.73 -7.83
C VAL A 34 -1.69 -8.42 -7.06
N VAL A 35 -1.24 -8.41 -5.82
CA VAL A 35 -1.21 -7.22 -4.97
C VAL A 35 0.15 -7.10 -4.30
N ASP A 36 0.74 -5.90 -4.34
CA ASP A 36 1.92 -5.55 -3.57
C ASP A 36 1.62 -4.43 -2.56
N PHE A 37 2.29 -4.51 -1.42
CA PHE A 37 2.18 -3.51 -0.36
C PHE A 37 3.40 -3.54 0.56
N ALA A 38 3.71 -2.38 1.13
CA ALA A 38 4.72 -2.22 2.17
C ALA A 38 4.28 -2.91 3.46
N VAL A 39 5.21 -3.64 4.08
CA VAL A 39 5.01 -4.28 5.39
C VAL A 39 5.33 -3.26 6.48
N PRO A 40 4.40 -2.98 7.42
CA PRO A 40 4.66 -2.02 8.49
C PRO A 40 5.88 -2.39 9.33
N ASN A 41 6.85 -1.47 9.45
CA ASN A 41 7.95 -1.58 10.41
C ASN A 41 7.67 -0.65 11.59
N VAL A 42 7.01 -1.19 12.61
CA VAL A 42 6.53 -0.41 13.76
C VAL A 42 7.65 0.33 14.47
N LEU A 43 8.83 -0.30 14.64
CA LEU A 43 9.98 0.35 15.27
C LEU A 43 10.41 1.59 14.49
N ARG A 44 10.56 1.47 13.17
CA ARG A 44 10.92 2.61 12.31
C ARG A 44 9.83 3.68 12.34
N MET A 45 8.56 3.29 12.25
CA MET A 45 7.43 4.22 12.27
C MET A 45 7.41 5.05 13.56
N LEU A 46 7.63 4.42 14.72
CA LEU A 46 7.73 5.12 16.00
C LEU A 46 8.95 6.06 16.07
N GLN A 47 10.08 5.65 15.48
CA GLN A 47 11.30 6.45 15.45
C GLN A 47 11.21 7.66 14.52
N THR A 48 10.33 7.64 13.52
CA THR A 48 10.19 8.71 12.52
C THR A 48 8.90 9.50 12.63
N SER A 49 7.95 9.09 13.48
CA SER A 49 6.66 9.76 13.64
C SER A 49 6.86 11.20 14.10
N ASP A 50 6.19 12.14 13.43
CA ASP A 50 6.16 13.56 13.80
C ASP A 50 7.54 14.23 13.78
N ILE A 51 8.51 13.63 13.07
CA ILE A 51 9.85 14.20 12.84
C ILE A 51 9.91 14.71 11.40
N GLU A 52 10.24 16.00 11.26
CA GLU A 52 10.50 16.61 9.95
C GLU A 52 11.74 15.97 9.30
N ALA A 53 11.58 15.53 8.06
CA ALA A 53 12.63 15.00 7.22
C ALA A 53 12.72 15.80 5.92
N ARG A 54 13.90 15.74 5.29
CA ARG A 54 14.16 16.43 4.03
C ARG A 54 14.73 15.45 3.00
N PHE A 55 14.11 15.40 1.84
CA PHE A 55 14.58 14.67 0.68
C PHE A 55 14.89 15.63 -0.46
N GLU A 56 15.99 15.39 -1.17
CA GLU A 56 16.43 16.22 -2.28
C GLU A 56 16.69 15.36 -3.51
N MET A 57 16.21 15.83 -4.67
CA MET A 57 16.44 15.19 -5.96
C MET A 57 16.58 16.23 -7.07
N LEU A 58 17.11 15.83 -8.21
CA LEU A 58 17.09 16.64 -9.42
C LEU A 58 15.83 16.34 -10.23
N HIS A 59 15.18 17.36 -10.75
CA HIS A 59 14.09 17.20 -11.71
C HIS A 59 14.66 16.50 -12.95
N PRO A 60 14.09 15.34 -13.37
CA PRO A 60 14.69 14.49 -14.39
C PRO A 60 14.88 15.20 -15.73
N ASP A 61 13.94 16.07 -16.10
CA ASP A 61 13.98 16.77 -17.40
C ASP A 61 14.58 18.19 -17.34
N ARG A 62 14.51 18.86 -16.18
CA ARG A 62 14.90 20.28 -16.05
C ARG A 62 16.26 20.47 -15.40
N GLY A 63 16.77 19.47 -14.68
CA GLY A 63 18.01 19.59 -13.92
C GLY A 63 17.91 20.53 -12.70
N THR A 64 16.77 21.18 -12.48
CA THR A 64 16.47 21.97 -11.29
C THR A 64 16.42 21.10 -10.05
N ARG A 65 16.73 21.68 -8.88
CA ARG A 65 16.71 20.99 -7.60
C ARG A 65 15.29 20.96 -7.05
N VAL A 66 14.80 19.78 -6.68
CA VAL A 66 13.53 19.59 -5.97
C VAL A 66 13.82 19.19 -4.53
N ILE A 67 13.30 19.97 -3.58
CA ILE A 67 13.40 19.73 -2.14
C ILE A 67 12.00 19.39 -1.62
N ASP A 68 11.89 18.23 -0.99
CA ASP A 68 10.69 17.77 -0.30
C ASP A 68 10.96 17.77 1.21
N THR A 69 10.37 18.73 1.92
CA THR A 69 10.41 18.79 3.38
C THR A 69 9.07 18.27 3.91
N TYR A 70 9.10 17.18 4.66
CA TYR A 70 7.89 16.45 5.03
C TYR A 70 7.91 15.91 6.45
N THR A 71 6.72 15.73 7.01
CA THR A 71 6.48 15.05 8.28
C THR A 71 5.53 13.88 8.04
N VAL A 72 5.78 12.76 8.71
CA VAL A 72 4.89 11.59 8.68
C VAL A 72 4.40 11.30 10.08
N SER A 73 3.09 11.19 10.25
CA SER A 73 2.44 10.91 11.54
C SER A 73 1.63 9.62 11.44
N TYR A 74 1.59 8.85 12.54
CA TYR A 74 0.90 7.55 12.56
C TYR A 74 -0.16 7.47 13.66
N ASN A 75 -1.38 7.13 13.27
CA ASN A 75 -2.42 6.70 14.20
C ASN A 75 -2.48 5.17 14.23
N PHE A 76 -1.82 4.55 15.21
CA PHE A 76 -1.76 3.07 15.31
C PHE A 76 -3.09 2.40 15.66
N VAL A 77 -4.04 3.12 16.28
CA VAL A 77 -5.37 2.57 16.59
C VAL A 77 -6.22 2.48 15.32
N LYS A 78 -6.15 3.50 14.47
CA LYS A 78 -6.85 3.53 13.18
C LYS A 78 -6.05 2.89 12.03
N GLN A 79 -4.78 2.58 12.27
CA GLN A 79 -3.80 2.14 11.27
C GLN A 79 -3.68 3.09 10.08
N MET A 80 -3.53 4.38 10.39
CA MET A 80 -3.43 5.45 9.39
C MET A 80 -2.08 6.15 9.44
N GLU A 81 -1.53 6.44 8.27
CA GLU A 81 -0.39 7.30 7.99
C GLU A 81 -0.91 8.63 7.41
N THR A 82 -0.49 9.74 8.00
CA THR A 82 -0.67 11.08 7.43
C THR A 82 0.69 11.59 7.00
N TYR A 83 0.82 11.99 5.74
CA TYR A 83 2.02 12.59 5.17
C TYR A 83 1.71 14.03 4.81
N GLU A 84 2.47 14.96 5.38
CA GLU A 84 2.38 16.40 5.12
C GLU A 84 3.71 16.88 4.59
N ALA A 85 3.71 17.61 3.48
CA ALA A 85 4.92 18.03 2.81
C ALA A 85 4.82 19.42 2.21
N ARG A 86 5.97 20.09 2.14
CA ARG A 86 6.22 21.25 1.29
C ARG A 86 7.29 20.88 0.28
N ILE A 87 6.90 20.91 -0.99
CA ILE A 87 7.76 20.57 -2.13
C ILE A 87 8.15 21.87 -2.82
N GLU A 88 9.43 22.14 -2.92
CA GLU A 88 10.00 23.33 -3.55
C GLU A 88 10.89 22.94 -4.72
N GLU A 89 10.82 23.71 -5.81
CA GLU A 89 11.73 23.59 -6.93
C GLU A 89 12.58 24.85 -7.06
N TRP A 90 13.88 24.65 -7.21
CA TRP A 90 14.91 25.66 -7.23
C TRP A 90 15.74 25.55 -8.52
N ASP A 91 15.89 26.67 -9.20
CA ASP A 91 16.86 26.86 -10.27
C ASP A 91 18.03 27.67 -9.71
N GLU A 92 19.16 27.00 -9.48
CA GLU A 92 20.28 27.51 -8.67
C GLU A 92 19.82 28.04 -7.30
N ASP A 93 19.89 29.35 -7.09
CA ASP A 93 19.50 30.05 -5.85
C ASP A 93 18.10 30.67 -5.92
N THR A 94 17.37 30.47 -7.02
CA THR A 94 16.02 31.03 -7.22
C THR A 94 14.95 29.95 -7.05
N MET A 95 14.05 30.11 -6.08
CA MET A 95 12.86 29.24 -5.97
C MET A 95 11.89 29.55 -7.11
N VAL A 96 11.68 28.60 -8.00
CA VAL A 96 10.84 28.78 -9.19
C VAL A 96 9.38 28.39 -8.96
N ARG A 97 9.10 27.45 -8.04
CA ARG A 97 7.75 27.11 -7.60
C ARG A 97 7.77 26.29 -6.30
N TRP A 98 6.62 26.24 -5.63
CA TRP A 98 6.42 25.37 -4.48
C TRP A 98 4.96 24.90 -4.40
N SER A 99 4.71 23.84 -3.65
CA SER A 99 3.38 23.35 -3.29
C SER A 99 3.41 22.74 -1.90
N GLU A 100 2.28 22.82 -1.20
CA GLU A 100 2.02 21.97 -0.03
C GLU A 100 1.16 20.78 -0.45
N VAL A 101 1.37 19.64 0.21
CA VAL A 101 0.66 18.38 -0.03
C VAL A 101 0.32 17.76 1.31
N SER A 102 -0.92 17.29 1.44
CA SER A 102 -1.34 16.44 2.55
C SER A 102 -2.01 15.20 1.97
N THR A 103 -1.57 14.02 2.40
CA THR A 103 -2.14 12.74 1.97
C THR A 103 -2.28 11.80 3.14
N GLU A 104 -3.31 10.96 3.08
CA GLU A 104 -3.53 9.90 4.04
C GLU A 104 -3.53 8.54 3.35
N ARG A 105 -2.99 7.53 4.05
CA ARG A 105 -3.01 6.13 3.65
C ARG A 105 -3.23 5.24 4.87
N ALA A 106 -3.85 4.09 4.67
CA ALA A 106 -3.82 3.03 5.67
C ALA A 106 -2.47 2.30 5.64
N PHE A 107 -2.14 1.61 6.72
CA PHE A 107 -1.12 0.58 6.73
C PHE A 107 -1.70 -0.74 7.24
N TYR A 108 -1.50 -1.81 6.46
CA TYR A 108 -2.05 -3.12 6.76
C TYR A 108 -0.94 -4.11 7.08
N PHE A 109 -1.14 -4.91 8.13
CA PHE A 109 -0.27 -6.03 8.40
C PHE A 109 -0.54 -7.18 7.41
N PRO A 110 0.47 -8.01 7.07
CA PRO A 110 0.32 -9.07 6.08
C PRO A 110 -0.87 -10.01 6.31
N ARG A 111 -1.18 -10.31 7.57
CA ARG A 111 -2.33 -11.17 7.93
C ARG A 111 -3.69 -10.50 7.74
N GLU A 112 -3.76 -9.16 7.84
CA GLU A 112 -4.99 -8.40 7.59
C GLU A 112 -5.30 -8.38 6.09
N VAL A 113 -4.28 -8.15 5.26
CA VAL A 113 -4.43 -8.23 3.80
C VAL A 113 -4.78 -9.65 3.38
N GLU A 114 -4.16 -10.67 3.97
CA GLU A 114 -4.53 -12.08 3.73
C GLU A 114 -6.00 -12.36 4.09
N LEU A 115 -6.47 -11.88 5.25
CA LEU A 115 -7.85 -12.03 5.66
C LEU A 115 -8.81 -11.33 4.70
N ALA A 116 -8.50 -10.09 4.31
CA ALA A 116 -9.30 -9.31 3.37
C ALA A 116 -9.42 -10.01 2.01
N LEU A 117 -8.31 -10.55 1.50
CA LEU A 117 -8.28 -11.34 0.26
C LEU A 117 -9.18 -12.57 0.35
N LYS A 118 -9.09 -13.33 1.45
CA LYS A 118 -9.97 -14.49 1.68
C LYS A 118 -11.43 -14.07 1.74
N CYS A 119 -11.76 -13.03 2.51
CA CYS A 119 -13.12 -12.49 2.59
C CYS A 119 -13.66 -12.04 1.22
N ALA A 120 -12.81 -11.50 0.37
CA ALA A 120 -13.15 -11.14 -1.02
C ALA A 120 -13.20 -12.35 -1.98
N GLY A 121 -12.96 -13.57 -1.51
CA GLY A 121 -13.08 -14.80 -2.30
C GLY A 121 -11.85 -15.15 -3.13
N PHE A 122 -10.65 -14.84 -2.63
CA PHE A 122 -9.38 -15.24 -3.22
C PHE A 122 -8.68 -16.36 -2.44
N ASP A 123 -8.00 -17.24 -3.17
CA ASP A 123 -6.96 -18.13 -2.64
C ASP A 123 -5.58 -17.55 -2.94
N ILE A 124 -4.73 -17.45 -1.92
CA ILE A 124 -3.33 -17.03 -2.08
C ILE A 124 -2.53 -18.25 -2.52
N VAL A 125 -2.01 -18.22 -3.76
CA VAL A 125 -1.28 -19.36 -4.35
C VAL A 125 0.23 -19.18 -4.29
N LYS A 126 0.72 -17.94 -4.16
CA LYS A 126 2.13 -17.64 -3.92
C LYS A 126 2.28 -16.36 -3.10
N THR A 127 3.38 -16.31 -2.35
CA THR A 127 3.80 -15.13 -1.61
C THR A 127 5.26 -14.86 -1.89
N TRP A 128 5.59 -13.61 -2.18
CA TRP A 128 6.97 -13.19 -2.47
C TRP A 128 7.39 -11.97 -1.65
N LYS A 129 8.70 -11.84 -1.44
CA LYS A 129 9.33 -10.59 -1.04
C LYS A 129 9.39 -9.64 -2.23
N GLY A 130 8.64 -8.55 -2.17
CA GLY A 130 8.57 -7.53 -3.21
C GLY A 130 8.32 -8.06 -4.64
N LEU A 131 8.40 -7.17 -5.62
CA LEU A 131 8.20 -7.54 -7.03
C LEU A 131 9.40 -8.30 -7.63
N ARG A 132 10.55 -8.32 -6.94
CA ARG A 132 11.76 -9.05 -7.39
C ARG A 132 11.70 -10.55 -7.09
N GLY A 133 10.73 -10.99 -6.28
CA GLY A 133 10.56 -12.39 -5.93
C GLY A 133 11.46 -12.83 -4.76
N GLY A 134 11.29 -14.09 -4.37
CA GLY A 134 12.05 -14.73 -3.28
C GLY A 134 11.22 -14.93 -2.01
N PRO A 135 11.75 -15.69 -1.03
CA PRO A 135 11.06 -15.96 0.21
C PRO A 135 10.96 -14.69 1.06
N LEU A 136 9.87 -14.60 1.83
CA LEU A 136 9.77 -13.61 2.88
C LEU A 136 10.73 -13.94 4.01
N VAL A 137 11.43 -12.92 4.44
CA VAL A 137 12.25 -12.90 5.65
C VAL A 137 11.74 -11.82 6.60
N GLU A 138 12.10 -11.90 7.87
CA GLU A 138 11.70 -10.94 8.90
C GLU A 138 12.02 -9.48 8.54
N THR A 139 13.08 -9.25 7.75
CA THR A 139 13.52 -7.94 7.29
C THR A 139 12.88 -7.49 5.96
N SER A 140 11.86 -8.18 5.47
CA SER A 140 11.17 -7.80 4.22
C SER A 140 10.38 -6.51 4.45
N GLN A 141 10.60 -5.52 3.58
CA GLN A 141 9.93 -4.22 3.64
C GLN A 141 8.65 -4.18 2.81
N ASP A 142 8.51 -5.12 1.89
CA ASP A 142 7.38 -5.23 0.97
C ASP A 142 7.05 -6.71 0.71
N MET A 143 5.78 -6.94 0.40
CA MET A 143 5.25 -8.27 0.11
C MET A 143 4.37 -8.24 -1.12
N VAL A 144 4.38 -9.36 -1.86
CA VAL A 144 3.46 -9.62 -2.95
C VAL A 144 2.64 -10.86 -2.63
N TYR A 145 1.32 -10.74 -2.75
CA TYR A 145 0.42 -11.89 -2.84
C TYR A 145 -0.01 -12.12 -4.28
N VAL A 146 0.09 -13.36 -4.72
CA VAL A 146 -0.44 -13.85 -6.00
C VAL A 146 -1.65 -14.71 -5.69
N CYS A 147 -2.79 -14.31 -6.24
CA CYS A 147 -4.10 -14.82 -5.87
C CYS A 147 -4.85 -15.37 -7.08
N LYS A 148 -5.64 -16.43 -6.87
CA LYS A 148 -6.65 -16.90 -7.80
C LYS A 148 -8.03 -16.72 -7.19
N ALA A 149 -9.06 -16.59 -8.03
CA ALA A 149 -10.43 -16.65 -7.54
C ALA A 149 -10.65 -18.02 -6.87
N ALA A 150 -11.15 -18.01 -5.63
CA ALA A 150 -11.44 -19.23 -4.90
C ALA A 150 -12.56 -20.01 -5.59
N SER A 151 -12.38 -21.32 -5.73
CA SER A 151 -13.38 -22.23 -6.32
C SER A 151 -14.60 -22.40 -5.42
N GLU A 152 -14.42 -22.24 -4.10
CA GLU A 152 -15.48 -22.25 -3.09
C GLU A 152 -15.23 -21.09 -2.12
N GLY A 153 -16.27 -20.32 -1.77
CA GLY A 153 -16.10 -19.19 -0.85
C GLY A 153 -15.72 -19.68 0.55
N PRO A 154 -14.83 -18.98 1.30
CA PRO A 154 -14.39 -19.42 2.63
C PRO A 154 -15.51 -19.48 3.68
N TRP A 155 -16.69 -18.94 3.34
CA TRP A 155 -17.90 -18.94 4.16
C TRP A 155 -19.05 -19.77 3.56
N ALA A 156 -18.75 -20.72 2.67
CA ALA A 156 -19.73 -21.66 2.13
C ALA A 156 -20.21 -22.70 3.18
N VAL A 157 -20.42 -22.29 4.43
CA VAL A 157 -21.18 -23.05 5.42
C VAL A 157 -22.66 -22.72 5.21
N SER A 158 -23.31 -23.55 4.38
CA SER A 158 -24.75 -23.72 4.29
C SER A 158 -25.64 -22.47 4.26
N ARG A 159 -25.77 -21.83 3.09
CA ARG A 159 -27.10 -21.32 2.67
C ARG A 159 -27.95 -22.51 2.21
N ARG A 160 -28.20 -23.49 3.09
CA ARG A 160 -29.29 -24.45 2.87
C ARG A 160 -30.58 -23.74 3.28
N ARG A 161 -31.34 -23.41 2.24
CA ARG A 161 -32.73 -22.90 2.23
C ARG A 161 -33.52 -23.26 3.50
N ARG A 162 -34.16 -22.25 4.10
CA ARG A 162 -35.52 -22.40 4.63
C ARG A 162 -36.45 -21.64 3.70
#